data_AF-A0A9X5UA08-F1
#
_entry.id   AF-A0A9X5UA08-F1
#
_cell.length_a   1.000
_cell.length_b   1.000
_cell.length_c   1.000
_cell.angle_alpha   90.00
_cell.angle_beta   90.00
_cell.angle_gamma   90.00
#
_symmetry.space_group_name_H-M   'P 1'
#
loop_
_entity.id
_entity.type
_entity.pdbx_description
1 polymer ?
#
loop_
_entity_poly.entity_id
_entity_poly.type
_entity_poly.pdbx_seq_one_letter_code
_entity_poly.pdbx_strand_id
1 'polypeptide(L)'
;MIISSHVGAGALVGMAVRRPGAALAAGFLSHLVMDALPHWGTGPNTEPEWLPIAKKDGVAGLAAMALLTASAPAAVRLAVLAGMTGACLPDTDKVGRFFVGHSPWPARFDHFHAAIQNEARHRLPREVATAAALTAISTLTLRAWSARTPRAD
;
A
#
# COMPACT_ATOMS: atom_id res chain seq x y z
N MET A 1 -6.74 1.14 -5.84
CA MET A 1 -7.24 0.16 -4.82
C MET A 1 -7.23 0.85 -3.46
N ILE A 2 -7.79 0.29 -2.37
CA ILE A 2 -7.63 0.94 -1.06
C ILE A 2 -6.16 0.87 -0.60
N ILE A 3 -5.64 1.93 0.03
CA ILE A 3 -4.22 2.07 0.39
C ILE A 3 -3.77 0.95 1.32
N SER A 4 -4.64 0.49 2.21
CA SER A 4 -4.34 -0.60 3.14
C SER A 4 -3.98 -1.91 2.43
N SER A 5 -4.57 -2.19 1.26
CA SER A 5 -4.20 -3.36 0.45
C SER A 5 -2.79 -3.20 -0.14
N HIS A 6 -2.43 -2.00 -0.62
CA HIS A 6 -1.08 -1.71 -1.11
C HIS A 6 -0.02 -1.84 0.00
N VAL A 7 -0.33 -1.39 1.22
CA VAL A 7 0.53 -1.56 2.40
C VAL A 7 0.79 -3.05 2.65
N GLY A 8 -0.26 -3.86 2.74
CA GLY A 8 -0.12 -5.30 2.98
C GLY A 8 0.69 -6.02 1.89
N ALA A 9 0.46 -5.68 0.63
CA ALA A 9 1.22 -6.23 -0.51
C ALA A 9 2.69 -5.75 -0.53
N GLY A 10 2.92 -4.47 -0.30
CA GLY A 10 4.26 -3.88 -0.22
C GLY A 10 5.10 -4.49 0.90
N ALA A 11 4.48 -4.86 2.02
CA ALA A 11 5.16 -5.61 3.08
C ALA A 11 5.63 -6.99 2.62
N LEU A 12 4.79 -7.74 1.88
CA LEU A 12 5.15 -9.03 1.28
C LEU A 12 6.29 -8.88 0.27
N VAL A 13 6.23 -7.86 -0.58
CA VAL A 13 7.31 -7.53 -1.52
C VAL A 13 8.61 -7.25 -0.76
N GLY A 14 8.57 -6.44 0.30
CA GLY A 14 9.74 -6.14 1.11
C GLY A 14 10.33 -7.37 1.80
N MET A 15 9.49 -8.30 2.28
CA MET A 15 9.92 -9.59 2.83
C MET A 15 10.62 -10.46 1.78
N ALA A 16 10.13 -10.47 0.54
CA ALA A 16 10.67 -11.28 -0.54
C ALA A 16 11.99 -10.71 -1.10
N VAL A 17 12.05 -9.39 -1.32
CA VAL A 17 13.19 -8.74 -1.99
C VAL A 17 14.35 -8.46 -1.04
N ARG A 18 14.06 -8.12 0.23
CA ARG A 18 15.03 -7.93 1.35
C ARG A 18 16.07 -6.82 1.18
N ARG A 19 16.31 -6.32 -0.03
CA ARG A 19 17.14 -5.14 -0.31
C ARG A 19 16.25 -3.89 -0.37
N PRO A 20 16.43 -2.87 0.50
CA PRO A 20 15.48 -1.75 0.61
C PRO A 20 15.23 -0.99 -0.69
N GLY A 21 16.27 -0.63 -1.45
CA GLY A 21 16.09 0.09 -2.72
C GLY A 21 15.31 -0.71 -3.77
N ALA A 22 15.60 -2.01 -3.90
CA ALA A 22 14.88 -2.89 -4.81
C ALA A 22 13.44 -3.17 -4.31
N ALA A 23 13.24 -3.26 -2.99
CA ALA A 23 11.92 -3.41 -2.41
C ALA A 23 11.05 -2.18 -2.65
N LEU A 24 11.61 -0.97 -2.56
CA LEU A 24 10.90 0.26 -2.91
C LEU A 24 10.46 0.26 -4.37
N ALA A 25 11.37 -0.06 -5.29
CA ALA A 25 11.04 -0.15 -6.71
C ALA A 25 10.00 -1.24 -7.01
N ALA A 26 10.16 -2.43 -6.44
CA ALA A 26 9.21 -3.53 -6.60
C ALA A 26 7.85 -3.20 -5.96
N GLY A 27 7.83 -2.51 -4.83
CA GLY A 27 6.63 -1.99 -4.19
C GLY A 27 5.89 -1.02 -5.10
N PHE A 28 6.61 -0.06 -5.68
CA PHE A 28 6.07 0.88 -6.66
C PHE A 28 5.46 0.17 -7.87
N LEU A 29 6.14 -0.83 -8.43
CA LEU A 29 5.59 -1.63 -9.53
C LEU A 29 4.37 -2.44 -9.10
N SER A 30 4.38 -3.01 -7.90
CA SER A 30 3.24 -3.76 -7.35
C SER A 30 1.99 -2.89 -7.25
N HIS A 31 2.14 -1.61 -6.91
CA HIS A 31 1.03 -0.66 -6.93
C HIS A 31 0.38 -0.58 -8.31
N LEU A 32 1.17 -0.31 -9.34
CA LEU A 32 0.66 -0.14 -10.71
C LEU A 32 -0.05 -1.41 -11.21
N VAL A 33 0.50 -2.59 -10.88
CA VAL A 33 -0.12 -3.88 -11.22
C VAL A 33 -1.45 -4.05 -10.48
N MET A 34 -1.50 -3.75 -9.18
CA MET A 34 -2.71 -3.88 -8.39
C MET A 34 -3.81 -2.90 -8.84
N ASP A 35 -3.43 -1.67 -9.21
CA ASP A 35 -4.38 -0.67 -9.71
C ASP A 35 -4.93 -1.03 -11.11
N ALA A 36 -4.18 -1.80 -11.92
CA ALA A 36 -4.71 -2.34 -13.17
C ALA A 36 -5.75 -3.46 -12.98
N LEU A 37 -5.83 -4.07 -11.79
CA LEU A 37 -6.83 -5.10 -11.48
C LEU A 37 -8.16 -4.48 -11.05
N PRO A 38 -9.30 -5.14 -11.31
CA PRO A 38 -10.60 -4.64 -10.87
C PRO A 38 -10.67 -4.44 -9.35
N HIS A 39 -10.77 -3.19 -8.90
CA HIS A 39 -10.69 -2.82 -7.49
C HIS A 39 -11.68 -1.69 -7.11
N TRP A 40 -11.80 -1.34 -5.83
CA TRP A 40 -12.68 -0.23 -5.42
C TRP A 40 -12.12 1.14 -5.80
N GLY A 41 -12.96 1.89 -6.50
CA GLY A 41 -12.83 3.33 -6.70
C GLY A 41 -14.15 3.83 -7.29
N THR A 42 -14.33 5.14 -7.34
CA THR A 42 -15.55 5.77 -7.85
C THR A 42 -15.34 6.51 -9.17
N GLY A 43 -14.11 6.55 -9.70
CA GLY A 43 -13.65 7.52 -10.67
C GLY A 43 -13.38 8.89 -10.02
N PRO A 44 -12.63 9.79 -10.70
CA PRO A 44 -12.34 11.12 -10.16
C PRO A 44 -13.63 11.95 -10.00
N ASN A 45 -13.84 12.50 -8.79
CA ASN A 45 -14.85 13.52 -8.45
C ASN A 45 -16.34 13.16 -8.57
N THR A 46 -16.69 11.88 -8.51
CA THR A 46 -18.07 11.44 -8.80
C THR A 46 -18.99 11.38 -7.59
N GLU A 47 -18.48 11.20 -6.36
CA GLU A 47 -19.35 10.89 -5.21
C GLU A 47 -18.89 11.51 -3.86
N PRO A 48 -19.81 12.02 -3.02
CA PRO A 48 -19.50 12.64 -1.72
C PRO A 48 -18.81 11.71 -0.71
N GLU A 49 -19.05 10.40 -0.77
CA GLU A 49 -18.52 9.42 0.19
C GLU A 49 -17.05 9.05 -0.03
N TRP A 50 -16.47 9.36 -1.20
CA TRP A 50 -15.12 8.91 -1.55
C TRP A 50 -14.08 9.43 -0.56
N LEU A 51 -14.04 10.74 -0.30
CA LEU A 51 -13.04 11.35 0.57
C LEU A 51 -13.15 10.87 2.04
N PRO A 52 -14.35 10.76 2.64
CA PRO A 52 -14.51 10.13 3.95
C PRO A 52 -13.96 8.69 4.02
N ILE A 53 -14.19 7.87 2.98
CA ILE A 53 -13.68 6.50 2.93
C ILE A 53 -12.16 6.49 2.78
N ALA A 54 -11.62 7.28 1.85
CA ALA A 54 -10.19 7.42 1.60
C ALA A 54 -9.43 7.92 2.84
N LYS A 55 -10.01 8.84 3.63
CA LYS A 55 -9.43 9.28 4.91
C LYS A 55 -9.36 8.16 5.94
N LYS A 56 -10.45 7.40 6.13
CA LYS A 56 -10.48 6.27 7.06
C LYS A 56 -9.47 5.20 6.66
N ASP A 57 -9.43 4.87 5.39
CA ASP A 57 -8.48 3.92 4.83
C ASP A 57 -7.04 4.43 4.90
N GLY A 58 -6.78 5.72 4.68
CA GLY A 58 -5.47 6.35 4.88
C GLY A 58 -4.94 6.16 6.30
N VAL A 59 -5.79 6.38 7.31
CA VAL A 59 -5.43 6.14 8.72
C VAL A 59 -5.22 4.64 8.98
N ALA A 60 -6.08 3.77 8.45
CA ALA A 60 -5.92 2.32 8.58
C ALA A 60 -4.62 1.82 7.93
N GLY A 61 -4.26 2.35 6.77
CA GLY A 61 -3.02 2.05 6.06
C GLY A 61 -1.79 2.47 6.86
N LEU A 62 -1.78 3.67 7.44
CA LEU A 62 -0.70 4.13 8.33
C LEU A 62 -0.57 3.24 9.58
N ALA A 63 -1.70 2.86 10.19
CA ALA A 63 -1.71 1.93 11.32
C ALA A 63 -1.16 0.55 10.93
N ALA A 64 -1.53 0.03 9.76
CA ALA A 64 -0.99 -1.21 9.21
C ALA A 64 0.51 -1.11 8.93
N MET A 65 1.00 -0.01 8.35
CA MET A 65 2.43 0.22 8.13
C MET A 65 3.20 0.22 9.45
N ALA A 66 2.69 0.89 10.48
CA ALA A 66 3.31 0.91 11.80
C ALA A 66 3.36 -0.50 12.42
N LEU A 67 2.24 -1.23 12.40
CA LEU A 67 2.14 -2.60 12.89
C LEU A 67 3.13 -3.55 12.19
N LEU A 68 3.17 -3.51 10.86
CA LEU A 68 4.02 -4.38 10.06
C LEU A 68 5.51 -4.05 10.24
N THR A 69 5.85 -2.76 10.30
CA THR A 69 7.23 -2.32 10.60
C THR A 69 7.67 -2.78 11.99
N ALA A 70 6.81 -2.63 13.00
CA ALA A 70 7.09 -3.07 14.36
C ALA A 70 7.19 -4.60 14.49
N SER A 71 6.40 -5.33 13.72
CA SER A 71 6.41 -6.80 13.69
C SER A 71 7.61 -7.37 12.92
N ALA A 72 8.29 -6.57 12.10
CA ALA A 72 9.37 -7.04 11.26
C ALA A 72 10.71 -7.24 12.03
N PRO A 73 11.40 -8.38 11.82
CA PRO A 73 12.76 -8.57 12.31
C PRO A 73 13.70 -7.48 11.80
N ALA A 74 14.70 -7.11 12.60
CA ALA A 74 15.66 -6.05 12.26
C ALA A 74 16.31 -6.26 10.87
N ALA A 75 16.62 -7.52 10.53
CA ALA A 75 17.27 -7.90 9.27
C ALA A 75 16.47 -7.58 8.00
N VAL A 76 15.14 -7.42 8.09
CA VAL A 76 14.27 -7.12 6.93
C VAL A 76 13.38 -5.91 7.11
N ARG A 77 13.35 -5.31 8.30
CA ARG A 77 12.49 -4.17 8.63
C ARG A 77 12.57 -3.03 7.62
N LEU A 78 13.79 -2.65 7.23
CA LEU A 78 13.98 -1.58 6.24
C LEU A 78 13.45 -1.95 4.86
N ALA A 79 13.57 -3.21 4.45
CA ALA A 79 13.03 -3.66 3.17
C ALA A 79 11.50 -3.75 3.18
N VAL A 80 10.91 -4.21 4.29
CA VAL A 80 9.45 -4.21 4.52
C VAL A 80 8.91 -2.78 4.45
N LEU A 81 9.49 -1.86 5.21
CA LEU A 81 9.10 -0.45 5.19
C LEU A 81 9.28 0.15 3.79
N ALA A 82 10.41 -0.09 3.13
CA ALA A 82 10.66 0.40 1.78
C ALA A 82 9.64 -0.13 0.75
N GLY A 83 9.27 -1.41 0.84
CA GLY A 83 8.26 -2.02 -0.03
C GLY A 83 6.87 -1.42 0.18
N MET A 84 6.45 -1.21 1.44
CA MET A 84 5.20 -0.50 1.75
C MET A 84 5.23 0.93 1.22
N THR A 85 6.31 1.67 1.48
CA THR A 85 6.46 3.05 1.00
C THR A 85 6.39 3.13 -0.53
N GLY A 86 7.11 2.25 -1.23
CA GLY A 86 7.05 2.17 -2.69
C GLY A 86 5.64 1.90 -3.20
N ALA A 87 4.94 0.94 -2.58
CA ALA A 87 3.57 0.57 -2.95
C ALA A 87 2.54 1.67 -2.67
N CYS A 88 2.83 2.62 -1.77
CA CYS A 88 1.94 3.74 -1.49
C CYS A 88 2.29 5.02 -2.27
N LEU A 89 3.48 5.07 -2.88
CA LEU A 89 4.01 6.30 -3.45
C LEU A 89 3.17 6.87 -4.60
N PRO A 90 2.67 6.07 -5.58
CA PRO A 90 1.87 6.62 -6.68
C PRO A 90 0.66 7.43 -6.19
N ASP A 91 -0.03 6.92 -5.17
CA ASP A 91 -1.21 7.53 -4.54
C ASP A 91 -0.95 8.84 -3.78
N THR A 92 0.29 9.32 -3.73
CA THR A 92 0.60 10.67 -3.23
C THR A 92 0.07 11.77 -4.15
N ASP A 93 -0.35 11.46 -5.38
CA ASP A 93 -1.13 12.35 -6.24
C ASP A 93 -2.43 12.81 -5.54
N LYS A 94 -3.17 11.89 -4.90
CA LYS A 94 -4.39 12.17 -4.15
C LYS A 94 -4.10 13.06 -2.95
N VAL A 95 -3.07 12.73 -2.18
CA VAL A 95 -2.68 13.56 -1.02
C VAL A 95 -2.32 14.97 -1.47
N GLY A 96 -1.49 15.09 -2.49
CA GLY A 96 -1.09 16.37 -3.07
C GLY A 96 -2.29 17.18 -3.54
N ARG A 97 -3.17 16.59 -4.35
CA ARG A 97 -4.35 17.27 -4.91
C ARG A 97 -5.35 17.70 -3.83
N PHE A 98 -5.64 16.85 -2.84
CA PHE A 98 -6.70 17.12 -1.86
C PHE A 98 -6.25 17.88 -0.61
N PHE A 99 -4.96 17.89 -0.26
CA PHE A 99 -4.45 18.54 0.96
C PHE A 99 -3.42 19.65 0.69
N VAL A 100 -2.70 19.62 -0.44
CA VAL A 100 -1.66 20.60 -0.79
C VAL A 100 -2.07 21.48 -1.98
N GLY A 101 -3.02 21.01 -2.80
CA GLY A 101 -3.53 21.69 -3.99
C GLY A 101 -2.82 21.31 -5.30
N HIS A 102 -1.80 20.45 -5.27
CA HIS A 102 -1.11 19.97 -6.48
C HIS A 102 -0.53 18.56 -6.29
N SER A 103 -0.49 17.75 -7.36
CA SER A 103 0.21 16.45 -7.35
C SER A 103 1.74 16.66 -7.22
N PRO A 104 2.47 15.78 -6.51
CA PRO A 104 3.93 15.78 -6.54
C PRO A 104 4.50 15.16 -7.82
N TRP A 105 3.67 14.57 -8.67
CA TRP A 105 4.09 13.88 -9.88
C TRP A 105 4.01 14.74 -11.15
N PRO A 106 4.82 14.45 -12.18
CA PRO A 106 4.64 15.03 -13.50
C PRO A 106 3.26 14.70 -14.07
N ALA A 107 2.64 15.64 -14.80
CA ALA A 107 1.31 15.46 -15.39
C ALA A 107 1.17 14.20 -16.26
N ARG A 108 2.26 13.77 -16.91
CA ARG A 108 2.29 12.52 -17.69
C ARG A 108 2.12 11.28 -16.81
N PHE A 109 2.71 11.28 -15.62
CA PHE A 109 2.55 10.18 -14.67
C PHE A 109 1.14 10.18 -14.09
N ASP A 110 0.61 11.33 -13.69
CA ASP A 110 -0.78 11.43 -13.22
C ASP A 110 -1.78 10.91 -14.26
N HIS A 111 -1.60 11.26 -15.54
CA HIS A 111 -2.44 10.76 -16.62
C HIS A 111 -2.31 9.24 -16.78
N PHE A 112 -1.09 8.72 -16.77
CA PHE A 112 -0.83 7.29 -16.84
C PHE A 112 -1.47 6.54 -15.66
N HIS A 113 -1.24 7.01 -14.43
CA HIS A 113 -1.75 6.40 -13.21
C HIS A 113 -3.27 6.37 -13.23
N ALA A 114 -3.93 7.49 -13.58
CA ALA A 114 -5.39 7.53 -13.75
C ALA A 114 -5.89 6.58 -14.85
N ALA A 115 -5.17 6.47 -15.97
CA ALA A 115 -5.58 5.63 -17.11
C ALA A 115 -5.48 4.12 -16.84
N ILE A 116 -4.61 3.69 -15.93
CA ILE A 116 -4.48 2.27 -15.59
C ILE A 116 -5.50 1.82 -14.53
N GLN A 117 -6.15 2.73 -13.80
CA GLN A 117 -7.03 2.32 -12.71
C GLN A 117 -8.29 1.61 -13.23
N ASN A 118 -8.51 0.40 -12.75
CA ASN A 118 -9.68 -0.41 -13.08
C ASN A 118 -10.68 -0.40 -11.91
N GLU A 119 -11.39 0.72 -11.78
CA GLU A 119 -12.21 1.01 -10.61
C GLU A 119 -13.66 0.52 -10.74
N ALA A 120 -14.21 -0.01 -9.65
CA ALA A 120 -15.61 -0.43 -9.54
C ALA A 120 -16.16 -0.23 -8.11
N ARG A 121 -17.18 0.64 -7.97
CA ARG A 121 -17.79 1.05 -6.69
C ARG A 121 -18.23 -0.09 -5.79
N HIS A 122 -18.80 -1.16 -6.35
CA HIS A 122 -19.35 -2.29 -5.58
C HIS A 122 -18.28 -3.16 -4.91
N ARG A 123 -16.98 -2.91 -5.17
CA ARG A 123 -15.89 -3.74 -4.67
C ARG A 123 -15.40 -3.37 -3.27
N LEU A 124 -15.88 -2.28 -2.66
CA LEU A 124 -15.41 -1.84 -1.34
C LEU A 124 -15.36 -2.95 -0.29
N PRO A 125 -16.40 -3.80 -0.11
CA PRO A 125 -16.35 -4.87 0.89
C PRO A 125 -15.23 -5.89 0.62
N ARG A 126 -15.00 -6.23 -0.65
CA ARG A 126 -13.94 -7.14 -1.08
C ARG A 126 -12.56 -6.53 -0.85
N GLU A 127 -12.41 -5.22 -1.09
CA GLU A 127 -11.16 -4.51 -0.84
C GLU A 127 -10.83 -4.47 0.65
N VAL A 128 -11.81 -4.18 1.51
CA VAL A 128 -11.62 -4.21 2.97
C VAL A 128 -11.20 -5.60 3.44
N ALA A 129 -11.84 -6.67 2.93
CA ALA A 129 -11.45 -8.03 3.25
C ALA A 129 -10.03 -8.37 2.75
N THR A 130 -9.66 -7.89 1.57
CA THR A 130 -8.32 -8.07 0.98
C THR A 130 -7.25 -7.38 1.82
N ALA A 131 -7.46 -6.12 2.20
CA ALA A 131 -6.55 -5.39 3.07
C ALA A 131 -6.37 -6.06 4.44
N ALA A 132 -7.47 -6.52 5.06
CA ALA A 132 -7.42 -7.23 6.31
C ALA A 132 -6.63 -8.55 6.18
N ALA A 133 -6.88 -9.33 5.13
CA ALA A 133 -6.18 -10.57 4.85
C ALA A 133 -4.68 -10.35 4.61
N LEU A 134 -4.31 -9.40 3.76
CA LEU A 134 -2.90 -9.09 3.48
C LEU A 134 -2.16 -8.60 4.73
N THR A 135 -2.80 -7.76 5.56
CA THR A 135 -2.22 -7.29 6.82
C THR A 135 -2.04 -8.44 7.82
N ALA A 136 -3.04 -9.31 7.97
CA ALA A 136 -2.99 -10.45 8.86
C ALA A 136 -1.91 -11.46 8.43
N ILE A 137 -1.89 -11.85 7.15
CA ILE A 137 -0.91 -12.78 6.58
C ILE A 137 0.50 -12.22 6.75
N SER A 138 0.72 -10.96 6.41
CA SER A 138 2.02 -10.30 6.57
C SER A 138 2.46 -10.27 8.04
N THR A 139 1.56 -9.90 8.95
CA THR A 139 1.85 -9.87 10.39
C THR A 139 2.24 -11.25 10.91
N LEU A 140 1.46 -12.29 10.58
CA LEU A 140 1.74 -13.66 11.00
C LEU A 140 3.07 -14.17 10.44
N THR A 141 3.35 -13.86 9.17
CA THR A 141 4.61 -14.23 8.51
C THR A 141 5.82 -13.58 9.18
N LEU A 142 5.76 -12.28 9.46
CA LEU A 142 6.84 -11.54 10.14
C LEU A 142 7.08 -12.04 11.57
N ARG A 143 6.01 -12.36 12.30
CA ARG A 143 6.10 -12.92 13.66
C ARG A 143 6.68 -14.33 13.65
N ALA A 144 6.22 -15.19 12.74
CA ALA A 144 6.76 -16.54 12.58
C ALA A 144 8.22 -16.55 12.12
N TRP A 145 8.66 -15.52 11.41
CA TRP A 145 10.06 -15.32 11.07
C TRP A 145 10.88 -14.88 12.28
N SER A 146 10.40 -13.88 13.02
CA SER A 146 11.06 -13.41 14.25
C SER A 146 11.30 -14.55 15.24
N ALA A 147 10.32 -15.44 15.42
CA ALA A 147 10.43 -16.60 16.31
C ALA A 147 11.48 -17.64 15.86
N ARG A 148 11.82 -17.68 14.58
CA ARG A 148 12.79 -18.63 14.00
C ARG A 148 14.21 -18.09 13.93
N THR A 149 14.42 -16.81 14.20
CA THR A 149 15.75 -16.18 14.13
C THR A 149 16.32 -16.13 15.55
N PRO A 150 17.38 -16.90 15.88
CA PRO A 150 18.00 -16.81 17.20
C PRO A 150 18.42 -15.36 17.48
N ARG A 151 18.17 -14.87 18.70
CA ARG A 151 18.80 -13.61 19.13
C ARG A 151 20.30 -13.88 19.19
N ALA A 152 21.07 -13.14 18.39
CA ALA A 152 22.49 -12.99 18.66
C ALA A 152 22.56 -12.03 19.85
N ASP A 153 22.63 -12.59 21.05
CA ASP A 153 22.91 -11.87 22.29
C ASP A 153 24.37 -11.39 22.30
#